data_AF-A0A3D2X3N8-F1
#
_entry.id   AF-A0A3D2X3N8-F1
#
_cell.length_a   1.000
_cell.length_b   1.000
_cell.length_c   1.000
_cell.angle_alpha   90.00
_cell.angle_beta   90.00
_cell.angle_gamma   90.00
#
_symmetry.space_group_name_H-M   'P 1'
#
loop_
_entity.id
_entity.type
_entity.pdbx_description
1 polymer ?
#
loop_
_entity_poly.entity_id
_entity_poly.type
_entity_poly.pdbx_seq_one_letter_code
_entity_poly.pdbx_strand_id
1 'polypeptide(L)'
;MSVKQEVLKTLEENRGEFFSGEELAGRLKVSRAAVWKSIKALETMGYKIKAVPNRGYCLATASDVLSVEGIKTFLNLEQESLNIEVKEVTGSTNQDAKLAAANGASHGSVFVA
;
A
#
# COMPACT_ATOMS: atom_id res chain seq x y z
N MET A 1 -3.21 -3.07 -11.28
CA MET A 1 -2.48 -3.09 -9.99
C MET A 1 -2.25 -4.54 -9.60
N SER A 2 -1.27 -4.84 -8.74
CA SER A 2 -1.12 -6.22 -8.23
C SER A 2 -2.12 -6.49 -7.09
N VAL A 3 -2.50 -7.75 -6.89
CA VAL A 3 -3.43 -8.15 -5.81
C VAL A 3 -2.95 -7.66 -4.44
N LYS A 4 -1.64 -7.66 -4.20
CA LYS A 4 -1.04 -7.15 -2.95
C LYS A 4 -1.37 -5.68 -2.70
N GLN A 5 -1.30 -4.86 -3.74
CA GLN A 5 -1.58 -3.42 -3.65
C GLN A 5 -3.07 -3.17 -3.43
N GLU A 6 -3.95 -3.93 -4.07
CA GLU A 6 -5.39 -3.79 -3.88
C GLU A 6 -5.83 -4.23 -2.47
N VAL A 7 -5.25 -5.32 -1.96
CA VAL A 7 -5.44 -5.74 -0.56
C VAL A 7 -4.95 -4.64 0.39
N LEU A 8 -3.74 -4.12 0.17
CA LEU A 8 -3.20 -3.06 1.02
C LEU A 8 -4.05 -1.80 0.98
N LYS A 9 -4.44 -1.34 -0.21
CA LYS A 9 -5.34 -0.19 -0.39
C LYS A 9 -6.62 -0.35 0.42
N THR A 10 -7.29 -1.50 0.30
CA THR A 10 -8.52 -1.78 1.05
C THR A 10 -8.31 -1.69 2.57
N LEU A 11 -7.19 -2.22 3.06
CA LEU A 11 -6.86 -2.19 4.49
C LEU A 11 -6.43 -0.80 4.98
N GLU A 12 -5.73 -0.02 4.15
CA GLU A 12 -5.31 1.36 4.43
C GLU A 12 -6.52 2.30 4.52
N GLU A 13 -7.49 2.16 3.62
CA GLU A 13 -8.75 2.92 3.64
C GLU A 13 -9.61 2.62 4.87
N ASN A 14 -9.39 1.47 5.54
CA ASN A 14 -10.22 0.97 6.63
C ASN A 14 -9.38 0.50 7.82
N ARG A 15 -8.35 1.28 8.18
CA ARG A 15 -7.44 0.96 9.31
C ARG A 15 -8.23 0.72 10.61
N GLY A 16 -7.91 -0.36 11.31
CA GLY A 16 -8.60 -0.77 12.53
C GLY A 16 -9.84 -1.64 12.31
N GLU A 17 -10.32 -1.77 11.08
CA GLU A 17 -11.44 -2.64 10.74
C GLU A 17 -10.98 -4.03 10.32
N PHE A 18 -11.85 -5.02 10.50
CA PHE A 18 -11.57 -6.41 10.13
C PHE A 18 -12.28 -6.77 8.83
N PHE A 19 -11.52 -7.37 7.91
CA PHE A 19 -12.04 -7.95 6.68
C PHE A 19 -11.77 -9.45 6.65
N SER A 20 -12.81 -10.24 6.39
CA SER A 20 -12.61 -11.67 6.21
C SER A 20 -11.82 -11.94 4.91
N GLY A 21 -11.05 -13.04 4.86
CA GLY A 21 -10.35 -13.41 3.63
C GLY A 21 -11.30 -13.69 2.47
N GLU A 22 -12.53 -14.09 2.76
CA GLU A 22 -13.60 -14.31 1.77
C GLU A 22 -14.18 -12.99 1.25
N GLU A 23 -14.36 -12.02 2.13
CA GLU A 23 -14.78 -10.67 1.77
C GLU A 23 -13.75 -9.96 0.89
N LEU A 24 -12.46 -10.00 1.26
CA LEU A 24 -11.39 -9.45 0.42
C LEU A 24 -11.32 -10.16 -0.93
N ALA A 25 -11.44 -11.49 -0.95
CA ALA A 25 -11.45 -12.28 -2.18
C ALA A 25 -12.62 -11.90 -3.09
N GLY A 26 -13.82 -11.75 -2.52
CA GLY A 26 -15.03 -11.34 -3.25
C GLY A 26 -14.94 -9.92 -3.80
N ARG A 27 -14.52 -8.95 -2.98
CA ARG A 27 -14.35 -7.54 -3.39
C ARG A 27 -13.34 -7.40 -4.52
N LEU A 28 -12.21 -8.09 -4.42
CA LEU A 28 -11.10 -8.00 -5.37
C LEU A 28 -11.23 -9.00 -6.54
N LYS A 29 -12.25 -9.86 -6.54
CA LYS A 29 -12.48 -10.91 -7.54
C LYS A 29 -11.26 -11.84 -7.73
N VAL A 30 -10.62 -12.21 -6.62
CA VAL A 30 -9.46 -13.12 -6.57
C VAL A 30 -9.74 -14.31 -5.66
N SER A 31 -8.84 -15.29 -5.64
CA SER A 31 -8.97 -16.42 -4.71
C SER A 31 -8.59 -16.03 -3.27
N ARG A 32 -9.17 -16.71 -2.28
CA ARG A 32 -8.76 -16.57 -0.87
C ARG A 32 -7.27 -16.86 -0.66
N ALA A 33 -6.70 -17.77 -1.44
CA ALA A 33 -5.27 -18.07 -1.42
C ALA A 33 -4.40 -16.89 -1.90
N ALA A 34 -4.86 -16.14 -2.91
CA ALA A 34 -4.17 -14.94 -3.38
C ALA A 34 -4.20 -13.81 -2.33
N VAL A 35 -5.33 -13.64 -1.63
CA VAL A 35 -5.42 -12.72 -0.48
C VAL A 35 -4.46 -13.16 0.61
N TRP A 36 -4.48 -14.42 1.02
CA TRP A 36 -3.58 -14.94 2.07
C TRP A 36 -2.10 -14.70 1.72
N LYS A 37 -1.69 -15.02 0.48
CA LYS A 37 -0.31 -14.77 0.01
C LYS A 37 0.05 -13.29 0.04
N SER A 38 -0.90 -12.43 -0.31
CA SER A 38 -0.73 -10.96 -0.25
C SER A 38 -0.57 -10.46 1.19
N ILE A 39 -1.43 -10.92 2.11
CA ILE A 39 -1.32 -10.60 3.54
C ILE A 39 0.04 -11.02 4.10
N LYS A 40 0.48 -12.26 3.80
CA LYS A 40 1.77 -12.76 4.25
C LYS A 40 2.93 -11.92 3.72
N ALA A 41 2.87 -11.50 2.46
CA ALA A 41 3.87 -10.60 1.88
C ALA A 41 3.87 -9.21 2.56
N LEU A 42 2.70 -8.67 2.88
CA LEU A 42 2.60 -7.40 3.60
C LEU A 42 3.16 -7.51 5.02
N GLU A 43 2.86 -8.59 5.75
CA GLU A 43 3.47 -8.84 7.07
C GLU A 43 5.00 -8.89 6.99
N THR A 44 5.57 -9.52 5.94
CA THR A 44 7.04 -9.55 5.75
C THR A 44 7.65 -8.19 5.42
N MET A 45 6.86 -7.25 4.89
CA MET A 45 7.27 -5.86 4.64
C MET A 45 7.07 -4.96 5.88
N GLY A 46 6.74 -5.54 7.04
CA GLY A 46 6.61 -4.81 8.31
C GLY A 46 5.22 -4.25 8.61
N TYR A 47 4.22 -4.49 7.76
CA TYR A 47 2.84 -4.05 8.04
C TYR A 47 2.29 -4.80 9.25
N LYS A 48 1.73 -4.06 10.21
CA LYS A 48 1.15 -4.63 11.44
C LYS A 48 -0.27 -5.12 11.17
N ILE A 49 -0.40 -6.28 10.54
CA ILE A 49 -1.70 -6.91 10.24
C ILE A 49 -2.04 -7.92 11.35
N LYS A 50 -3.18 -7.74 12.00
CA LYS A 50 -3.74 -8.69 12.96
C LYS A 50 -4.59 -9.71 12.19
N ALA A 51 -4.20 -10.98 12.26
CA ALA A 51 -5.01 -12.09 11.75
C ALA A 51 -5.73 -12.78 12.92
N VAL A 52 -7.06 -12.79 12.92
CA VAL A 52 -7.87 -13.42 13.97
C VAL A 52 -8.74 -14.53 13.34
N PRO A 53 -8.67 -15.77 13.85
CA PRO A 53 -9.51 -16.87 13.36
C PRO A 53 -10.99 -16.50 13.37
N ASN A 54 -11.73 -16.86 12.32
CA ASN A 54 -13.15 -16.55 12.12
C ASN A 54 -13.53 -15.05 12.07
N ARG A 55 -12.55 -14.14 12.12
CA ARG A 55 -12.77 -12.68 12.03
C ARG A 55 -12.06 -12.04 10.85
N GLY A 56 -10.89 -12.56 10.46
CA GLY A 56 -10.15 -12.10 9.28
C GLY A 56 -8.91 -11.27 9.61
N TYR A 57 -8.63 -10.29 8.76
CA TYR A 57 -7.43 -9.47 8.76
C TYR A 57 -7.77 -8.01 9.08
N CYS A 58 -6.93 -7.36 9.89
CA CYS A 58 -7.05 -5.95 10.24
C CYS A 58 -5.69 -5.28 10.20
N LEU A 59 -5.54 -4.20 9.43
CA LEU A 59 -4.34 -3.36 9.51
C LEU A 59 -4.43 -2.49 10.76
N ALA A 60 -3.44 -2.61 11.65
CA ALA A 60 -3.39 -1.81 12.86
C ALA A 60 -3.24 -0.32 12.52
N THR A 61 -3.94 0.54 13.25
CA THR A 61 -3.85 1.99 13.10
C THR A 61 -2.42 2.51 13.31
N ALA A 62 -1.65 1.86 14.20
CA ALA A 62 -0.25 2.15 14.48
C ALA A 62 0.75 1.43 13.54
N SER A 63 0.30 0.93 12.38
CA SER A 63 1.21 0.44 11.33
C SER A 63 1.90 1.63 10.68
N ASP A 64 3.22 1.68 10.82
CA ASP A 64 4.06 2.83 10.42
C ASP A 64 4.94 2.44 9.22
N VAL A 65 4.31 1.85 8.21
CA VAL A 65 4.96 1.53 6.94
C VAL A 65 4.50 2.54 5.92
N LEU A 66 5.45 3.26 5.33
CA LEU A 66 5.16 4.20 4.28
C LEU A 66 4.85 3.45 2.98
N SER A 67 3.74 3.80 2.34
CA SER A 67 3.26 3.10 1.15
C SER A 67 2.54 4.03 0.20
N VAL A 68 2.62 3.74 -1.11
CA VAL A 68 1.89 4.52 -2.11
C VAL A 68 0.39 4.41 -1.87
N GLU A 69 -0.07 3.20 -1.53
CA GLU A 69 -1.48 2.90 -1.25
C GLU A 69 -1.98 3.69 -0.05
N GLY A 70 -1.21 3.76 1.04
CA GLY A 70 -1.54 4.53 2.24
C GLY A 70 -1.50 6.04 2.03
N ILE A 71 -0.50 6.56 1.29
CA ILE A 71 -0.43 7.99 0.94
C ILE A 71 -1.65 8.40 0.12
N LYS A 72 -2.03 7.58 -0.88
CA LYS A 72 -3.14 7.88 -1.78
C LYS A 72 -4.49 7.98 -1.08
N THR A 73 -4.69 7.29 0.04
CA THR A 73 -5.90 7.41 0.87
C THR A 73 -6.12 8.84 1.39
N PHE A 74 -5.07 9.66 1.48
CA PHE A 74 -5.15 11.04 1.98
C PHE A 74 -5.06 12.11 0.88
N LEU A 75 -4.95 11.71 -0.39
CA LEU A 75 -4.87 12.65 -1.51
C LEU A 75 -6.24 12.96 -2.10
N ASN A 76 -6.41 14.18 -2.59
CA ASN A 76 -7.60 14.57 -3.33
C ASN A 76 -7.58 13.98 -4.75
N LEU A 77 -8.75 13.92 -5.40
CA LEU A 77 -8.90 13.37 -6.77
C LEU A 77 -7.97 14.05 -7.79
N GLU A 78 -7.72 15.36 -7.65
CA GLU A 78 -6.79 16.10 -8.52
C GLU A 78 -5.33 15.65 -8.39
N GLN A 79 -4.99 14.99 -7.28
CA GLN A 79 -3.65 14.54 -6.93
C GLN A 79 -3.48 13.02 -7.09
N GLU A 80 -4.55 12.30 -7.47
CA GLU A 80 -4.53 10.83 -7.60
C GLU A 80 -3.61 10.36 -8.75
N SER A 81 -3.41 11.23 -9.74
CA SER A 81 -2.51 11.04 -10.88
C SER A 81 -1.04 11.40 -10.61
N LEU A 82 -0.69 11.86 -9.40
CA LEU A 82 0.70 12.13 -9.06
C LEU A 82 1.51 10.84 -9.12
N ASN A 83 2.70 10.94 -9.70
CA ASN A 83 3.67 9.85 -9.71
C ASN A 83 4.42 9.83 -8.37
N ILE A 84 4.05 8.91 -7.48
CA ILE A 84 4.63 8.80 -6.14
C ILE A 84 5.50 7.56 -6.10
N GLU A 85 6.79 7.75 -5.81
CA GLU A 85 7.75 6.69 -5.60
C GLU A 85 8.11 6.61 -4.12
N VAL A 86 7.84 5.45 -3.52
CA VAL A 86 8.21 5.15 -2.14
C VAL A 86 9.32 4.11 -2.15
N LYS A 87 10.44 4.40 -1.50
CA LYS A 87 11.54 3.45 -1.28
C LYS A 87 11.69 3.15 0.19
N GLU A 88 11.99 1.91 0.56
CA GLU A 88 12.27 1.58 1.97
C GLU A 88 13.61 2.17 2.45
N VAL A 89 14.58 2.29 1.55
CA VAL A 89 15.90 2.85 1.84
C VAL A 89 16.38 3.62 0.61
N THR A 90 16.88 4.84 0.83
CA THR A 90 17.56 5.62 -0.21
C THR A 90 18.73 6.41 0.39
N GLY A 91 19.71 6.75 -0.45
CA GLY A 91 20.79 7.66 -0.06
C GLY A 91 20.31 9.11 0.07
N SER A 92 19.36 9.54 -0.76
CA SER A 92 18.72 10.85 -0.66
C SER A 92 17.51 10.93 -1.60
N THR A 93 16.34 11.27 -1.07
CA THR A 93 15.12 11.52 -1.86
C THR A 93 15.31 12.68 -2.85
N ASN A 94 16.09 13.70 -2.49
CA ASN A 94 16.43 14.80 -3.39
C ASN A 94 17.33 14.36 -4.55
N GLN A 95 18.26 13.43 -4.31
CA GLN A 95 19.10 12.89 -5.38
C GLN A 95 18.29 12.02 -6.32
N ASP A 96 17.39 11.19 -5.78
CA ASP A 96 16.45 10.39 -6.57
C ASP A 96 15.58 11.28 -7.47
N ALA A 97 15.00 12.34 -6.91
CA ALA A 97 14.18 13.30 -7.67
C ALA A 97 14.98 13.98 -8.79
N LYS A 98 16.23 14.40 -8.54
CA LYS A 98 17.09 15.01 -9.56
C LYS A 98 17.42 14.05 -10.69
N LEU A 99 17.75 12.80 -10.35
CA LEU A 99 18.04 11.76 -11.35
C LEU A 99 16.81 11.44 -12.19
N ALA A 100 15.65 11.28 -11.56
CA ALA A 100 14.39 11.05 -12.26
C ALA A 100 14.02 12.21 -13.18
N ALA A 101 14.17 13.45 -12.73
CA ALA A 101 13.95 14.64 -13.55
C ALA A 101 14.88 14.69 -14.78
N ALA A 102 16.17 14.37 -14.61
CA ALA A 102 17.12 14.27 -15.73
C ALA A 102 16.75 13.15 -16.72
N ASN A 103 16.11 12.09 -16.24
CA ASN A 103 15.61 10.98 -17.05
C ASN A 103 14.20 11.21 -17.64
N GLY A 104 13.64 12.42 -17.49
CA GLY A 104 12.36 12.78 -18.09
C GLY A 104 11.12 12.43 -17.26
N ALA A 105 11.25 12.27 -15.94
CA ALA A 105 10.10 12.12 -15.05
C ALA A 105 9.14 13.31 -15.19
N SER A 106 7.83 13.04 -15.10
CA SER A 106 6.80 14.06 -15.23
C SER A 106 6.85 15.07 -14.07
N HIS A 107 6.43 16.30 -14.38
CA HIS A 107 6.21 17.32 -13.37
C HIS A 107 5.23 16.82 -12.29
N GLY A 108 5.52 17.15 -11.03
CA GLY A 108 4.73 16.68 -9.88
C GLY A 108 5.09 15.27 -9.39
N SER A 109 6.17 14.65 -9.89
CA SER A 109 6.67 13.40 -9.31
C SER A 109 7.18 13.62 -7.87
N VAL A 110 6.79 12.74 -6.95
CA VAL A 110 7.10 12.81 -5.52
C VAL A 110 7.92 11.59 -5.12
N PHE A 111 9.01 11.80 -4.38
CA PHE A 111 9.91 10.75 -3.92
C PHE A 111 9.96 10.77 -2.40
N VAL A 112 9.66 9.64 -1.77
CA VAL A 112 9.62 9.52 -0.32
C VAL A 112 10.32 8.22 0.10
N ALA A 113 11.01 8.26 1.24
CA ALA A 113 11.69 7.12 1.84
C ALA A 113 11.80 7.30 3.35
#